data_AF-A0A8X6PPA3-F1
#
_entry.id   AF-A0A8X6PPA3-F1
#
_cell.length_a   1.000
_cell.length_b   1.000
_cell.length_c   1.000
_cell.angle_alpha   90.00
_cell.angle_beta   90.00
_cell.angle_gamma   90.00
#
_symmetry.space_group_name_H-M   'P 1'
#
loop_
_entity.id
_entity.type
_entity.pdbx_description
1 polymer ?
#
loop_
_entity_poly.entity_id
_entity_poly.type
_entity_poly.pdbx_seq_one_letter_code
_entity_poly.pdbx_strand_id
1 'polypeptide(L)'
;MNCRRFDEVPLIRKPKECDGKRMKELKKIIEDKYLTILNGYDDLYKWSIEHLSEYWSEVWEIAGIVYSTKFDTVRQHNFQFL
;
A
#
# COMPACT_ATOMS: atom_id res chain seq x y z
N MET A 1 -10.53 -28.33 -12.38
CA MET A 1 -10.16 -27.31 -11.37
C MET A 1 -11.44 -26.74 -10.79
N ASN A 2 -11.64 -26.86 -9.49
CA ASN A 2 -12.84 -26.33 -8.83
C ASN A 2 -12.58 -24.85 -8.52
N CYS A 3 -12.91 -23.97 -9.47
CA CYS A 3 -12.84 -22.52 -9.25
C CYS A 3 -14.00 -22.15 -8.33
N ARG A 4 -13.73 -22.01 -7.02
CA ARG A 4 -14.75 -21.50 -6.09
C ARG A 4 -15.21 -20.14 -6.59
N ARG A 5 -16.50 -19.98 -6.82
CA ARG A 5 -17.12 -18.69 -7.14
C ARG A 5 -17.16 -17.88 -5.86
N PHE A 6 -16.26 -16.90 -5.74
CA PHE A 6 -16.21 -16.03 -4.57
C PHE A 6 -17.48 -15.19 -4.41
N ASP A 7 -18.25 -15.00 -5.49
CA ASP A 7 -19.54 -14.32 -5.47
C ASP A 7 -20.62 -15.03 -4.63
N GLU A 8 -20.46 -16.34 -4.42
CA GLU A 8 -21.41 -17.18 -3.67
C GLU A 8 -21.03 -17.29 -2.18
N VAL A 9 -19.88 -16.73 -1.78
CA VAL A 9 -19.42 -16.76 -0.39
C VAL A 9 -20.13 -15.64 0.39
N PRO A 10 -20.85 -15.97 1.48
CA PRO A 10 -21.53 -14.95 2.26
C PRO A 10 -20.52 -13.98 2.88
N LEU A 11 -20.80 -12.67 2.74
CA LEU A 11 -20.00 -11.61 3.33
C LEU A 11 -20.04 -11.72 4.87
N ILE A 12 -18.92 -12.09 5.47
CA ILE A 12 -18.84 -12.30 6.93
C ILE A 12 -18.88 -10.97 7.69
N ARG A 13 -18.21 -9.94 7.17
CA ARG A 13 -18.16 -8.61 7.80
C ARG A 13 -17.88 -7.52 6.77
N LYS A 14 -18.54 -6.37 6.94
CA LYS A 14 -18.21 -5.11 6.26
C LYS A 14 -17.60 -4.12 7.27
N PRO A 15 -16.53 -3.39 6.92
CA PRO A 15 -16.03 -2.31 7.77
C PRO A 15 -17.06 -1.18 7.90
N LYS A 16 -17.01 -0.47 9.03
CA LYS A 16 -17.75 0.77 9.24
C LYS A 16 -17.07 1.91 8.49
N GLU A 17 -17.79 3.00 8.21
CA GLU A 17 -17.25 4.15 7.48
C GLU A 17 -16.04 4.80 8.16
N CYS A 18 -16.00 4.77 9.50
CA CYS A 18 -14.90 5.29 10.31
C CYS A 18 -13.66 4.37 10.37
N ASP A 19 -13.75 3.14 9.85
CA ASP A 19 -12.61 2.23 9.79
C ASP A 19 -11.60 2.69 8.73
N GLY A 20 -10.34 2.25 8.88
CA GLY A 20 -9.31 2.49 7.86
C GLY A 20 -8.72 3.91 7.81
N LYS A 21 -8.87 4.72 8.87
CA LYS A 21 -8.35 6.11 8.96
C LYS A 21 -6.90 6.24 8.48
N ARG A 22 -6.01 5.38 8.97
CA ARG A 22 -4.58 5.36 8.59
C ARG A 22 -4.36 5.11 7.10
N MET A 23 -5.15 4.23 6.49
CA MET A 23 -5.04 3.93 5.05
C MET A 23 -5.55 5.12 4.21
N LYS A 24 -6.62 5.79 4.66
CA LYS A 24 -7.11 7.02 4.03
C LYS A 24 -6.07 8.15 4.13
N GLU A 25 -5.38 8.27 5.25
CA GLU A 25 -4.28 9.24 5.45
C GLU A 25 -3.08 8.93 4.53
N LEU A 26 -2.62 7.67 4.48
CA LEU A 26 -1.53 7.24 3.59
C LEU A 26 -1.87 7.51 2.11
N LYS A 27 -3.07 7.13 1.67
CA LYS A 27 -3.55 7.40 0.31
C LYS A 27 -3.48 8.89 -0.01
N LYS A 28 -3.96 9.74 0.89
CA LYS A 28 -3.95 11.20 0.69
C LYS A 28 -2.53 11.75 0.59
N ILE A 29 -1.62 11.29 1.46
CA ILE A 29 -0.19 11.69 1.39
C ILE A 29 0.41 11.32 0.02
N ILE A 30 0.10 10.12 -0.49
CA ILE A 30 0.58 9.69 -1.81
C ILE A 30 0.00 10.55 -2.93
N GLU A 31 -1.31 10.81 -2.91
CA GLU A 31 -1.99 11.67 -3.90
C GLU A 31 -1.40 13.08 -3.91
N ASP A 32 -1.23 13.68 -2.72
CA ASP A 32 -0.71 15.04 -2.56
C ASP A 32 0.78 15.14 -2.96
N LYS A 33 1.61 14.15 -2.59
CA LYS A 33 3.07 14.19 -2.80
C LYS A 33 3.50 13.80 -4.20
N TYR A 34 2.83 12.81 -4.80
CA TYR A 34 3.19 12.26 -6.11
C TYR A 34 2.27 12.72 -7.23
N LEU A 35 1.35 13.66 -6.95
CA LEU A 35 0.41 14.25 -7.92
C LEU A 35 -0.37 13.17 -8.69
N THR A 36 -0.86 12.16 -7.97
CA THR A 36 -1.63 11.04 -8.52
C THR A 36 -3.05 11.04 -7.99
N ILE A 37 -3.95 10.32 -8.66
CA ILE A 37 -5.34 10.14 -8.26
C ILE A 37 -5.59 8.65 -8.06
N LEU A 38 -6.01 8.27 -6.87
CA LEU A 38 -6.30 6.89 -6.49
C LEU A 38 -7.80 6.79 -6.16
N ASN A 39 -8.58 6.01 -6.90
CA ASN A 39 -10.03 5.94 -6.70
C ASN A 39 -10.43 4.98 -5.56
N GLY A 40 -9.51 4.12 -5.14
CA GLY A 40 -9.77 3.12 -4.12
C GLY A 40 -8.54 2.32 -3.72
N TYR A 41 -8.78 1.22 -3.01
CA TYR A 41 -7.70 0.34 -2.56
C TYR A 41 -6.97 -0.34 -3.73
N ASP A 42 -7.68 -0.71 -4.80
CA ASP A 42 -7.07 -1.40 -5.94
C ASP A 42 -6.03 -0.53 -6.66
N ASP A 43 -6.32 0.77 -6.82
CA ASP A 43 -5.39 1.75 -7.38
C ASP A 43 -4.17 1.94 -6.46
N LEU A 44 -4.40 2.05 -5.15
CA LEU A 44 -3.32 2.15 -4.16
C LEU A 44 -2.45 0.90 -4.14
N TYR A 45 -3.06 -0.30 -4.23
CA TYR A 45 -2.35 -1.56 -4.30
C TYR A 45 -1.47 -1.64 -5.54
N LYS A 46 -2.03 -1.32 -6.70
CA LYS A 46 -1.27 -1.26 -7.96
C LYS A 46 -0.09 -0.28 -7.84
N TRP A 47 -0.35 0.93 -7.36
CA TRP A 47 0.67 1.95 -7.17
C TRP A 47 1.78 1.48 -6.22
N SER A 48 1.44 0.79 -5.12
CA SER A 48 2.42 0.30 -4.15
C SER A 48 3.41 -0.72 -4.72
N ILE A 49 3.03 -1.44 -5.77
CA ILE A 49 3.89 -2.41 -6.45
C ILE A 49 4.75 -1.71 -7.49
N GLU A 50 4.17 -0.76 -8.23
CA GLU A 50 4.85 0.02 -9.27
C GLU A 50 5.87 1.02 -8.68
N HIS A 51 5.59 1.57 -7.50
CA HIS A 51 6.38 2.59 -6.79
C HIS A 51 6.81 2.10 -5.40
N LEU A 52 7.42 0.92 -5.36
CA LEU A 52 7.70 0.21 -4.10
C LEU A 52 8.57 1.02 -3.13
N SER A 53 9.60 1.71 -3.63
CA SER A 53 10.53 2.45 -2.77
C SER A 53 9.85 3.66 -2.13
N GLU A 54 9.11 4.40 -2.94
CA GLU A 54 8.30 5.55 -2.55
C GLU A 54 7.22 5.13 -1.55
N TYR A 55 6.50 4.05 -1.84
CA TYR A 55 5.47 3.53 -0.96
C TYR A 55 6.01 3.20 0.44
N TRP A 56 7.09 2.43 0.52
CA TRP A 56 7.66 2.05 1.82
C TRP A 56 8.31 3.22 2.55
N SER A 57 8.83 4.22 1.83
CA SER A 57 9.25 5.49 2.43
C SER A 57 8.10 6.16 3.17
N GLU A 58 6.94 6.32 2.53
CA GLU A 58 5.78 6.96 3.19
C GLU A 58 5.21 6.12 4.33
N VAL A 59 5.17 4.79 4.18
CA VAL A 59 4.77 3.89 5.27
C VAL A 59 5.68 4.04 6.48
N TRP A 60 7.00 4.15 6.26
CA TRP A 60 7.98 4.32 7.32
C TRP A 60 7.76 5.62 8.11
N GLU A 61 7.54 6.72 7.41
CA GLU A 61 7.29 8.05 7.99
C GLU A 61 5.97 8.06 8.80
N ILE A 62 4.87 7.52 8.25
CA ILE A 62 3.56 7.49 8.92
C ILE A 62 3.56 6.56 10.14
N ALA A 63 4.31 5.47 10.08
CA ALA A 63 4.48 4.55 11.20
C ALA A 63 5.30 5.16 12.34
N GLY A 64 6.01 6.28 12.07
CA GLY A 64 6.83 6.96 13.07
C GLY A 64 8.01 6.12 13.54
N ILE A 65 8.55 5.27 12.66
CA ILE A 65 9.68 4.40 12.99
C ILE A 65 10.90 5.27 13.25
N VAL A 66 11.39 5.26 14.48
CA VAL A 66 12.59 6.00 14.91
C VAL A 66 13.84 5.25 14.47
N TYR A 67 14.75 5.94 13.80
CA TYR A 67 16.02 5.39 13.33
C TYR A 67 17.16 6.37 13.60
N SER A 68 18.39 5.85 13.75
CA SER A 68 19.59 6.68 13.93
C SER A 68 20.10 7.29 12.62
N THR A 69 19.79 6.70 11.47
CA THR A 69 20.13 7.20 10.13
C THR A 69 19.04 6.78 9.14
N LYS A 70 18.64 7.69 8.25
CA LYS A 70 17.60 7.40 7.24
C LYS A 70 18.13 6.31 6.30
N PHE A 71 17.28 5.39 5.88
CA PHE A 71 17.71 4.32 4.98
C PHE A 71 18.24 4.92 3.66
N ASP A 72 19.35 4.37 3.15
CA ASP A 72 19.94 4.83 1.88
C ASP A 72 19.27 4.18 0.66
N THR A 73 18.70 2.98 0.81
CA THR A 73 18.08 2.23 -0.30
C THR A 73 16.99 1.30 0.24
N VAL A 74 15.76 1.45 -0.25
CA VAL A 74 14.62 0.60 0.15
C VAL A 74 14.69 -0.80 -0.47
N ARG A 75 15.19 -0.90 -1.71
CA ARG A 75 15.35 -2.16 -2.43
C ARG A 75 16.70 -2.22 -3.11
N GLN A 76 17.57 -3.14 -2.69
CA GLN A 76 18.72 -3.54 -3.52
C GLN A 76 18.19 -4.39 -4.69
N HIS A 77 18.43 -3.95 -5.92
CA HIS A 77 18.17 -4.76 -7.11
C HIS A 77 19.21 -5.89 -7.15
N ASN A 78 18.85 -7.08 -6.68
CA ASN A 78 19.64 -8.29 -6.95
C ASN A 78 18.73 -9.32 -7.62
N PHE A 79 18.52 -9.16 -8.93
CA PHE A 79 17.92 -10.19 -9.77
C PHE A 79 19.02 -10.83 -10.60
N GLN A 80 19.73 -11.80 -10.00
CA GLN A 80 20.43 -12.84 -10.76
C GLN A 80 19.57 -14.08 -10.67
N PHE A 81 18.73 -14.30 -11.69
CA PHE A 81 18.25 -15.63 -12.00
C PHE A 81 19.40 -16.36 -12.69
N LEU A 82 19.99 -17.34 -12.00
CA LEU A 82 20.79 -18.40 -12.61
C LEU A 82 19.87 -19.46 -13.20
#